data_AF-A0A916KAU3-F1
#
_entry.id   AF-A0A916KAU3-F1
#
_cell.length_a   1.000
_cell.length_b   1.000
_cell.length_c   1.000
_cell.angle_alpha   90.00
_cell.angle_beta   90.00
_cell.angle_gamma   90.00
#
_symmetry.space_group_name_H-M   'P 1'
#
loop_
_entity.id
_entity.type
_entity.pdbx_description
1 polymer ?
#
loop_
_entity_poly.entity_id
_entity_poly.type
_entity_poly.pdbx_seq_one_letter_code
_entity_poly.pdbx_strand_id
1 'polypeptide(L)'
;MNDYIEIDDELSLSIEEAFGDKYIRVPRLESSEAFDEMIVFGQSINNVKARNIVLNSLQGKKGVFKRFKNTLDRFPDERNRWFDFKEERNIRRIIEELEYEGIKIILNDDKAFEG
;
A
#
# COMPACT_ATOMS: atom_id res chain seq x y z
N MET A 1 -6.62 -19.03 -25.82
CA MET A 1 -5.68 -17.89 -25.87
C MET A 1 -5.13 -17.78 -24.47
N ASN A 2 -4.01 -18.46 -24.20
CA ASN A 2 -3.33 -18.39 -22.91
C ASN A 2 -2.06 -17.62 -23.23
N ASP A 3 -1.94 -16.40 -22.72
CA ASP A 3 -0.74 -15.59 -22.88
C ASP A 3 0.36 -16.29 -22.08
N TYR A 4 1.11 -17.16 -22.76
CA TYR A 4 2.33 -17.74 -22.23
C TYR A 4 3.28 -16.58 -22.00
N ILE A 5 3.39 -16.18 -20.73
CA ILE A 5 4.51 -15.38 -20.25
C ILE A 5 5.75 -16.19 -20.61
N GLU A 6 6.53 -15.72 -21.59
CA GLU A 6 7.87 -16.25 -21.85
C GLU A 6 8.62 -16.11 -20.53
N ILE A 7 8.89 -17.24 -19.90
CA ILE A 7 9.80 -17.31 -18.76
C ILE A 7 11.15 -16.97 -19.37
N ASP A 8 11.61 -15.75 -19.08
CA ASP A 8 12.93 -15.28 -19.50
C ASP A 8 13.98 -16.23 -18.93
N ASP A 9 14.65 -16.98 -19.79
CA ASP A 9 15.64 -17.99 -19.40
C ASP A 9 16.76 -17.37 -18.56
N GLU A 10 17.05 -16.07 -18.77
CA GLU A 10 18.01 -15.30 -17.99
C GLU A 10 17.52 -15.07 -16.54
N LEU A 11 16.21 -14.83 -16.36
CA LEU A 11 15.58 -14.74 -15.05
C LEU A 11 15.58 -16.11 -14.34
N SER A 12 15.31 -17.19 -15.08
CA SER A 12 15.31 -18.56 -14.54
C SER A 12 16.70 -18.97 -14.02
N LEU A 13 17.77 -18.62 -14.74
CA LEU A 13 19.15 -18.90 -14.34
C LEU A 13 19.57 -18.08 -13.11
N SER A 14 19.10 -16.82 -12.99
CA SER A 14 19.39 -15.98 -11.83
C SER A 14 18.74 -16.49 -10.52
N ILE A 15 17.61 -17.20 -10.62
CA ILE A 15 16.92 -17.82 -9.48
C ILE A 15 17.66 -19.08 -9.01
N GLU A 16 18.25 -19.85 -9.92
CA GLU A 16 19.01 -21.08 -9.56
C GLU A 16 20.33 -20.79 -8.84
N GLU A 17 20.97 -19.64 -9.10
CA GLU A 17 22.24 -19.25 -8.46
C GLU A 17 22.03 -18.67 -7.04
N ALA A 18 20.82 -18.21 -6.72
CA ALA A 18 20.41 -17.67 -5.42
C ALA A 18 19.52 -18.66 -4.66
N PHE A 19 20.10 -19.73 -4.10
CA PHE A 19 19.40 -20.67 -3.22
C PHE A 19 18.77 -19.95 -2.01
N GLY A 20 17.50 -19.55 -2.12
CA GLY A 20 16.69 -19.07 -1.00
C GLY A 20 15.72 -17.92 -1.28
N ASP A 21 15.94 -17.11 -2.33
CA ASP A 21 15.14 -15.90 -2.54
C ASP A 21 13.97 -16.16 -3.52
N LYS A 22 12.73 -16.02 -3.04
CA LYS A 22 11.51 -16.05 -3.87
C LYS A 22 11.02 -14.62 -4.11
N TYR A 23 11.00 -14.20 -5.37
CA TYR A 23 10.47 -12.89 -5.76
C TYR A 23 8.96 -12.98 -6.00
N ILE A 24 8.18 -12.11 -5.34
CA ILE A 24 6.74 -11.98 -5.56
C ILE A 24 6.46 -10.58 -6.05
N ARG A 25 5.69 -10.50 -7.14
CA ARG A 25 5.22 -9.24 -7.66
C ARG A 25 4.04 -8.77 -6.82
N VAL A 26 4.25 -7.77 -5.98
CA VAL A 26 3.15 -7.11 -5.27
C VAL A 26 2.27 -6.38 -6.28
N PRO A 27 0.95 -6.64 -6.33
CA PRO A 27 0.05 -5.97 -7.26
C PRO A 27 0.06 -4.45 -7.01
N ARG A 28 -0.01 -3.68 -8.11
CA ARG A 28 -0.17 -2.24 -8.01
C ARG A 28 -1.60 -1.94 -7.57
N LEU A 29 -1.74 -1.07 -6.58
CA LEU A 29 -3.04 -0.56 -6.17
C LEU A 29 -3.64 0.26 -7.32
N GLU A 30 -4.83 -0.14 -7.77
CA GLU A 30 -5.53 0.57 -8.83
C GLU A 30 -5.94 1.97 -8.35
N SER A 31 -6.06 2.91 -9.29
CA SER A 31 -6.42 4.29 -8.93
C SER A 31 -7.80 4.37 -8.25
N SER A 32 -8.73 3.49 -8.59
CA SER A 32 -10.03 3.38 -7.92
C SER A 32 -9.89 2.92 -6.47
N GLU A 33 -9.10 1.89 -6.21
CA GLU A 33 -8.89 1.36 -4.86
C GLU A 33 -8.17 2.37 -3.97
N ALA A 34 -7.17 3.06 -4.53
CA ALA A 34 -6.50 4.16 -3.86
C ALA A 34 -7.47 5.30 -3.51
N PHE A 35 -8.43 5.59 -4.38
CA PHE A 35 -9.46 6.59 -4.12
C PHE A 35 -10.41 6.15 -3.00
N ASP A 36 -10.85 4.89 -3.00
CA ASP A 36 -11.73 4.34 -1.97
C ASP A 36 -11.07 4.35 -0.59
N GLU A 37 -9.77 4.05 -0.50
CA GLU A 37 -9.01 4.21 0.74
C GLU A 37 -9.03 5.64 1.29
N MET A 38 -8.92 6.64 0.42
CA MET A 38 -8.96 8.04 0.82
C MET A 38 -10.33 8.44 1.36
N ILE A 39 -11.41 7.87 0.81
CA ILE A 39 -12.78 8.05 1.30
C ILE A 39 -12.93 7.40 2.67
N VAL A 40 -12.50 6.14 2.82
CA VAL A 40 -12.55 5.41 4.10
C VAL A 40 -11.77 6.16 5.17
N PHE A 41 -10.57 6.63 4.85
CA PHE A 41 -9.78 7.44 5.78
C PHE A 41 -10.48 8.75 6.13
N GLY A 42 -10.98 9.49 5.12
CA GLY A 42 -11.69 10.75 5.36
C GLY A 42 -12.89 10.57 6.29
N GLN A 43 -13.63 9.46 6.16
CA GLN A 43 -14.76 9.13 7.03
C GLN A 43 -14.35 8.81 8.47
N SER A 44 -13.14 8.29 8.70
CA SER A 44 -12.63 7.94 10.03
C SER A 44 -12.13 9.13 10.85
N ILE A 45 -12.09 10.34 10.26
CA ILE A 45 -11.66 11.57 10.95
C ILE A 45 -12.74 11.97 11.97
N ASN A 46 -12.32 12.07 13.24
CA ASN A 46 -13.22 12.38 14.36
C ASN A 46 -13.69 13.85 14.34
N ASN A 47 -12.77 14.78 14.04
CA ASN A 47 -13.11 16.19 13.97
C ASN A 47 -14.02 16.46 12.75
N VAL A 48 -15.28 16.81 13.00
CA VAL A 48 -16.30 17.02 11.95
C VAL A 48 -15.87 18.05 10.91
N LYS A 49 -15.19 19.13 11.32
CA LYS A 49 -14.74 20.19 10.41
C LYS A 49 -13.61 19.67 9.52
N ALA A 50 -12.61 19.01 10.09
CA ALA A 50 -11.51 18.42 9.32
C ALA A 50 -12.02 17.34 8.36
N ARG A 51 -12.90 16.45 8.83
CA ARG A 51 -13.57 15.43 8.01
C ARG A 51 -14.24 16.03 6.78
N ASN A 52 -15.09 17.04 6.98
CA ASN A 52 -15.82 17.66 5.88
C ASN A 52 -14.87 18.32 4.88
N ILE A 53 -13.83 19.02 5.35
CA ILE A 53 -12.82 19.64 4.49
C ILE A 53 -12.08 18.59 3.66
N VAL A 54 -11.65 17.49 4.28
CA VAL A 54 -10.94 16.39 3.61
C VAL A 54 -11.85 15.69 2.60
N LEU A 55 -13.06 15.30 2.97
CA LEU A 55 -14.01 14.63 2.07
C LEU A 55 -14.42 15.55 0.90
N ASN A 56 -14.58 16.85 1.12
CA ASN A 56 -14.86 17.79 0.03
C ASN A 56 -13.68 17.92 -0.95
N SER A 57 -12.44 17.76 -0.48
CA SER A 57 -11.26 17.76 -1.37
C SER A 57 -11.27 16.58 -2.35
N LEU A 58 -11.97 15.49 -2.00
CA LEU A 58 -12.15 14.29 -2.79
C LEU A 58 -13.24 14.40 -3.85
N GLN A 59 -13.97 15.51 -3.91
CA GLN A 59 -14.97 15.74 -4.95
C GLN A 59 -14.30 16.08 -6.29
N GLY A 60 -14.92 15.60 -7.38
CA GLY A 60 -14.47 15.82 -8.75
C GLY A 60 -13.38 14.86 -9.23
N LYS A 61 -13.16 14.80 -10.55
CA LYS A 61 -12.33 13.75 -11.18
C LYS A 61 -10.84 14.09 -11.26
N LYS A 62 -10.48 15.32 -11.64
CA LYS A 62 -9.09 15.68 -11.96
C LYS A 62 -8.34 16.16 -10.71
N GLY A 63 -7.13 15.63 -10.46
CA GLY A 63 -6.22 16.14 -9.42
C GLY A 63 -6.65 15.86 -7.97
N VAL A 64 -7.57 14.91 -7.79
CA VAL A 64 -8.18 14.59 -6.49
C VAL A 64 -7.15 14.12 -5.46
N PHE A 65 -6.21 13.27 -5.87
CA PHE A 65 -5.10 12.79 -5.04
C PHE A 65 -4.22 13.91 -4.50
N LYS A 66 -3.85 14.87 -5.36
CA LYS A 66 -3.03 16.01 -4.96
C LYS A 66 -3.79 16.93 -4.00
N ARG A 67 -5.06 17.23 -4.29
CA ARG A 67 -5.88 18.07 -3.42
C ARG A 67 -6.04 17.49 -2.03
N PHE A 68 -6.31 16.20 -1.93
CA PHE A 68 -6.42 15.53 -0.65
C PHE A 68 -5.13 15.64 0.17
N LYS A 69 -3.98 15.31 -0.43
CA LYS A 69 -2.68 15.43 0.26
C LYS A 69 -2.41 16.86 0.72
N ASN A 70 -2.61 17.83 -0.17
CA ASN A 70 -2.48 19.26 0.16
C ASN A 70 -3.47 19.71 1.25
N THR A 71 -4.62 19.05 1.36
CA THR A 71 -5.62 19.33 2.38
C THR A 71 -5.19 18.77 3.73
N LEU A 72 -4.63 17.56 3.76
CA LEU A 72 -4.04 16.96 4.96
C LEU A 72 -2.84 17.75 5.50
N ASP A 73 -2.07 18.43 4.65
CA ASP A 73 -0.98 19.29 5.12
C ASP A 73 -1.45 20.42 6.06
N ARG A 74 -2.76 20.73 6.08
CA ARG A 74 -3.38 21.68 7.03
C ARG A 74 -3.73 21.07 8.38
N PHE A 75 -3.65 19.74 8.49
CA PHE A 75 -4.00 18.94 9.67
C PHE A 75 -2.87 17.93 9.94
N PRO A 76 -1.74 18.36 10.53
CA PRO A 76 -0.55 17.52 10.67
C PRO A 76 -0.81 16.17 11.35
N ASP A 77 -1.67 16.15 12.37
CA ASP A 77 -2.03 14.91 13.08
C ASP A 77 -2.78 13.93 12.17
N GLU A 78 -3.74 14.42 11.37
CA GLU A 78 -4.47 13.60 10.40
C GLU A 78 -3.57 13.19 9.22
N ARG A 79 -2.60 14.01 8.86
CA ARG A 79 -1.60 13.66 7.85
C ARG A 79 -0.74 12.49 8.31
N ASN A 80 -0.27 12.50 9.56
CA ASN A 80 0.50 11.39 10.11
C ASN A 80 -0.38 10.12 10.18
N ARG A 81 -1.60 10.26 10.69
CA ARG A 81 -2.57 9.16 10.75
C ARG A 81 -2.90 8.57 9.37
N TRP A 82 -2.87 9.39 8.32
CA TRP A 82 -3.03 8.92 6.94
C TRP A 82 -1.84 8.07 6.49
N PHE A 83 -0.61 8.42 6.85
CA PHE A 83 0.56 7.60 6.53
C PHE A 83 0.50 6.26 7.26
N ASP A 84 0.20 6.25 8.55
CA ASP A 84 0.05 5.03 9.34
C ASP A 84 -1.04 4.13 8.74
N PHE A 85 -2.21 4.72 8.42
CA PHE A 85 -3.31 4.01 7.75
C PHE A 85 -2.90 3.40 6.40
N LYS A 86 -2.10 4.13 5.61
CA LYS A 86 -1.61 3.65 4.32
C LYS A 86 -0.59 2.53 4.48
N GLU A 87 0.31 2.66 5.44
CA GLU A 87 1.33 1.67 5.73
C GLU A 87 0.70 0.35 6.17
N GLU A 88 -0.20 0.39 7.16
CA GLU A 88 -0.92 -0.80 7.64
C GLU A 88 -1.64 -1.54 6.51
N ARG A 89 -2.35 -0.80 5.64
CA ARG A 89 -3.05 -1.40 4.51
C ARG A 89 -2.11 -1.97 3.45
N ASN A 90 -0.99 -1.30 3.18
CA ASN A 90 -0.01 -1.80 2.23
C ASN A 90 0.64 -3.08 2.75
N ILE A 91 1.04 -3.10 4.03
CA ILE A 91 1.59 -4.30 4.69
C ILE A 91 0.58 -5.44 4.65
N ARG A 92 -0.69 -5.17 4.98
CA ARG A 92 -1.75 -6.20 4.93
C ARG A 92 -1.90 -6.79 3.54
N ARG A 93 -1.91 -5.98 2.48
CA ARG A 93 -1.97 -6.47 1.09
C ARG A 93 -0.79 -7.34 0.71
N ILE A 94 0.41 -6.93 1.12
CA ILE A 94 1.62 -7.71 0.86
C ILE A 94 1.49 -9.07 1.55
N ILE A 95 1.05 -9.11 2.82
CA ILE A 95 0.81 -10.36 3.54
C ILE A 95 -0.24 -11.22 2.83
N GLU A 96 -1.38 -10.64 2.46
CA GLU A 96 -2.46 -11.35 1.76
C GLU A 96 -1.99 -11.95 0.43
N GLU A 97 -1.19 -11.21 -0.35
CA GLU A 97 -0.61 -11.69 -1.61
C GLU A 97 0.39 -12.83 -1.37
N LEU A 98 1.24 -12.71 -0.36
CA LEU A 98 2.21 -13.74 0.00
C LEU A 98 1.51 -15.02 0.45
N GLU A 99 0.47 -14.91 1.27
CA GLU A 99 -0.34 -16.04 1.72
C GLU A 99 -1.07 -16.72 0.55
N TYR A 100 -1.59 -15.95 -0.41
CA TYR A 100 -2.18 -16.48 -1.64
C TYR A 100 -1.18 -17.33 -2.45
N GLU A 101 0.07 -16.88 -2.50
CA GLU A 101 1.20 -17.59 -3.14
C GLU A 101 1.78 -18.74 -2.29
N GLY A 102 1.13 -19.07 -1.16
CA GLY A 102 1.53 -20.14 -0.25
C GLY A 102 2.77 -19.81 0.58
N ILE A 103 3.13 -18.54 0.71
CA ILE A 103 4.31 -18.05 1.42
C ILE A 103 3.86 -17.48 2.76
N LYS A 104 4.35 -18.09 3.85
CA LYS A 104 4.07 -17.60 5.19
C LYS A 104 5.20 -16.70 5.68
N ILE A 105 4.85 -15.47 6.09
CA ILE A 105 5.81 -14.59 6.75
C ILE A 105 5.98 -15.04 8.21
N ILE A 106 7.22 -15.28 8.62
CA ILE A 106 7.62 -15.40 10.02
C ILE A 106 8.52 -14.21 10.30
N LEU A 107 7.98 -13.21 10.99
CA LEU A 107 8.79 -12.10 11.49
C LEU A 107 9.56 -12.64 12.70
N ASN A 108 10.86 -12.83 12.54
CA ASN A 108 11.72 -13.01 13.69
C ASN A 108 11.81 -11.65 14.38
N ASP A 109 11.38 -11.57 15.63
CA ASP A 109 11.64 -10.42 16.49
C ASP A 109 13.15 -10.38 16.78
N ASP A 110 13.96 -9.92 15.83
CA ASP A 110 15.36 -9.60 16.06
C ASP A 110 15.41 -8.33 16.92
N LYS A 111 15.20 -8.50 18.23
CA LYS A 111 15.81 -7.62 19.23
C LYS A 111 17.32 -7.80 19.15
N ALA A 112 17.94 -7.07 18.24
CA ALA A 112 19.38 -6.81 18.24
C ALA A 112 19.64 -5.38 17.74
N PHE A 113 19.18 -4.40 18.50
CA PHE A 113 19.88 -3.11 18.58
C PHE A 113 20.47 -3.01 19.99
N GLU A 114 21.56 -3.74 20.20
CA GLU A 114 22.60 -3.33 21.15
C GLU A 114 23.72 -2.69 20.33
N GLY A 115 24.01 -1.43 20.66
CA GLY A 115 25.12 -0.63 20.18
C GLY A 115 25.28 0.58 21.10
#